data_AF-I0XCN4-F1
#
_entry.id   AF-I0XCN4-F1
#
_cell.length_a   1.000
_cell.length_b   1.000
_cell.length_c   1.000
_cell.angle_alpha   90.00
_cell.angle_beta   90.00
_cell.angle_gamma   90.00
#
_symmetry.space_group_name_H-M   'P 1'
#
loop_
_entity.id
_entity.type
_entity.pdbx_description
1 polymer ?
#
loop_
_entity_poly.entity_id
_entity_poly.type
_entity_poly.pdbx_seq_one_letter_code
_entity_poly.pdbx_strand_id
1 'polypeptide(L)'
;MKKSIGFLALLILIIPLFAQNKVPDGFKDIHLGMTLDETKDALMKDTDFGYHGDRDVSLLPGENRVLIETDAERGLGSNFLTRCWFQFSKDSLYIITINMNRERMDYYSVFTTLKEKYGEPDNINPQMATWKSDAVTMTLEKPLTLKYIDNEVFKSLQTNSNILPSGREISQQMFLDKL
;
A
#
# COMPACT_ATOMS: atom_id res chain seq x y z
N MET A 1 -3.26 -0.49 -71.29
CA MET A 1 -3.57 0.76 -70.54
C MET A 1 -4.97 0.65 -69.93
N LYS A 2 -5.11 1.09 -68.67
CA LYS A 2 -6.34 1.21 -67.81
C LYS A 2 -6.78 -0.10 -67.13
N LYS A 3 -6.51 -0.33 -65.82
CA LYS A 3 -7.11 0.24 -64.57
C LYS A 3 -8.64 -0.04 -64.55
N SER A 4 -9.30 -0.61 -63.56
CA SER A 4 -9.20 -0.69 -62.09
C SER A 4 -10.14 -1.87 -61.68
N ILE A 5 -10.04 -2.56 -60.54
CA ILE A 5 -10.73 -2.22 -59.28
C ILE A 5 -10.29 -3.25 -58.25
N GLY A 6 -9.70 -2.79 -57.15
CA GLY A 6 -9.49 -3.58 -55.94
C GLY A 6 -10.03 -2.78 -54.76
N PHE A 7 -11.22 -3.15 -54.29
CA PHE A 7 -11.86 -2.59 -53.11
C PHE A 7 -11.22 -3.26 -51.89
N LEU A 8 -10.44 -2.53 -51.09
CA LEU A 8 -9.93 -3.04 -49.82
C LEU A 8 -10.69 -2.35 -48.68
N ALA A 9 -11.61 -3.09 -48.08
CA ALA A 9 -12.31 -2.68 -46.87
C ALA A 9 -11.35 -2.73 -45.68
N LEU A 10 -11.07 -1.59 -45.07
CA LEU A 10 -10.27 -1.48 -43.85
C LEU A 10 -11.21 -1.61 -42.65
N LEU A 11 -11.21 -2.78 -42.01
CA LEU A 11 -11.90 -3.02 -40.74
C LEU A 11 -11.06 -2.41 -39.62
N ILE A 12 -11.46 -1.24 -39.11
CA ILE A 12 -10.84 -0.64 -37.93
C ILE A 12 -11.39 -1.36 -36.70
N LEU A 13 -10.59 -2.27 -36.13
CA LEU A 13 -10.87 -2.89 -34.85
C LEU A 13 -10.66 -1.83 -33.76
N ILE A 14 -11.74 -1.24 -33.25
CA ILE A 14 -11.69 -0.39 -32.06
C ILE A 14 -11.50 -1.33 -30.87
N ILE A 15 -10.24 -1.56 -30.48
CA ILE A 15 -9.93 -2.20 -29.20
C ILE A 15 -10.19 -1.13 -28.13
N PRO A 16 -11.12 -1.33 -27.19
CA PRO A 16 -11.19 -0.47 -26.02
C PRO A 16 -9.88 -0.65 -25.26
N LEU A 17 -9.04 0.39 -25.26
CA LEU A 17 -7.96 0.56 -24.31
C LEU A 17 -8.62 0.68 -22.93
N PHE A 18 -8.86 -0.47 -22.29
CA PHE A 18 -9.09 -0.49 -20.86
C PHE A 18 -7.80 0.07 -20.24
N ALA A 19 -7.87 1.32 -19.78
CA ALA A 19 -6.88 1.85 -18.86
C ALA A 19 -6.97 0.98 -17.60
N GLN A 20 -6.16 -0.09 -17.55
CA GLN A 20 -5.95 -0.84 -16.33
C GLN A 20 -5.15 0.09 -15.44
N ASN A 21 -5.84 0.93 -14.65
CA ASN A 21 -5.21 1.79 -13.67
C ASN A 21 -4.48 0.88 -12.69
N LYS A 22 -3.17 0.69 -12.92
CA LYS A 22 -2.35 -0.21 -12.13
C LYS A 22 -2.25 0.35 -10.73
N VAL A 23 -2.77 -0.38 -9.75
CA VAL A 23 -2.57 -0.06 -8.34
C VAL A 23 -1.07 -0.08 -8.06
N PRO A 24 -0.51 1.00 -7.48
CA PRO A 24 0.92 1.06 -7.16
C PRO A 24 1.28 0.00 -6.12
N ASP A 25 2.48 -0.56 -6.24
CA ASP A 25 3.06 -1.54 -5.32
C ASP A 25 3.89 -0.90 -4.21
N GLY A 26 3.82 0.42 -4.04
CA GLY A 26 4.68 1.12 -3.11
C GLY A 26 4.43 2.62 -2.98
N PHE A 27 5.26 3.26 -2.18
CA PHE A 27 5.25 4.70 -1.93
C PHE A 27 6.66 5.27 -2.13
N LYS A 28 6.77 6.26 -3.01
CA LYS A 28 8.06 6.78 -3.52
C LYS A 28 8.93 5.63 -4.05
N ASP A 29 10.18 5.52 -3.61
CA ASP A 29 11.13 4.49 -4.02
C ASP A 29 11.07 3.22 -3.14
N ILE A 30 10.08 3.12 -2.24
CA ILE A 30 9.88 1.92 -1.40
C ILE A 30 8.75 1.07 -1.98
N HIS A 31 9.07 -0.16 -2.37
CA HIS A 31 8.15 -1.06 -3.07
C HIS A 31 8.01 -2.40 -2.35
N LEU A 32 6.80 -2.98 -2.40
CA LEU A 32 6.56 -4.36 -1.99
C LEU A 32 7.52 -5.30 -2.73
N GLY A 33 7.93 -6.37 -2.06
CA GLY A 33 8.89 -7.35 -2.57
C GLY A 33 10.36 -7.03 -2.25
N MET A 34 10.71 -5.77 -1.94
CA MET A 34 12.08 -5.38 -1.58
C MET A 34 12.61 -6.17 -0.39
N THR A 35 13.91 -6.48 -0.44
CA THR A 35 14.63 -7.07 0.69
C THR A 35 14.77 -6.06 1.83
N LEU A 36 15.15 -6.56 3.02
CA LEU A 36 15.43 -5.69 4.15
C LEU A 36 16.50 -4.65 3.79
N ASP A 37 17.62 -5.07 3.20
CA ASP A 37 18.75 -4.18 2.90
C ASP A 37 18.42 -3.16 1.81
N GLU A 38 17.72 -3.56 0.75
CA GLU A 38 17.24 -2.62 -0.29
C GLU A 38 16.31 -1.55 0.31
N THR A 39 15.42 -1.97 1.23
CA THR A 39 14.51 -1.03 1.89
C THR A 39 15.28 -0.07 2.80
N LYS A 40 16.27 -0.54 3.57
CA LYS A 40 17.12 0.32 4.40
C LYS A 40 17.85 1.35 3.54
N ASP A 41 18.43 0.93 2.43
CA ASP A 41 19.16 1.81 1.52
C ASP A 41 18.28 2.89 0.90
N ALA A 42 17.04 2.54 0.53
CA ALA A 42 16.09 3.49 -0.01
C ALA A 42 15.57 4.46 1.07
N LEU A 43 15.30 3.98 2.29
CA LEU A 43 14.92 4.82 3.43
C LEU A 43 16.04 5.78 3.86
N MET A 44 17.31 5.36 3.79
CA MET A 44 18.46 6.22 4.09
C MET A 44 18.61 7.38 3.09
N LYS A 45 18.18 7.19 1.83
CA LYS A 45 18.26 8.20 0.78
C LYS A 45 17.15 9.24 0.86
N ASP A 46 16.03 8.91 1.49
CA ASP A 46 14.87 9.79 1.60
C ASP A 46 14.67 10.29 3.04
N THR A 47 15.10 11.54 3.25
CA THR A 47 15.03 12.20 4.56
C THR A 47 13.62 12.41 5.09
N ASP A 48 12.58 12.29 4.25
CA ASP A 48 11.19 12.44 4.69
C ASP A 48 10.75 11.33 5.62
N PHE A 49 11.36 10.15 5.58
CA PHE A 49 10.99 9.05 6.46
C PHE A 49 11.58 9.17 7.86
N GLY A 50 12.67 9.93 8.03
CA GLY A 50 13.38 10.01 9.31
C GLY A 50 13.90 8.65 9.77
N TYR A 51 14.51 7.88 8.87
CA TYR A 51 15.13 6.59 9.17
C TYR A 51 16.56 6.77 9.71
N HIS A 52 16.90 6.09 10.80
CA HIS A 52 18.18 6.24 11.52
C HIS A 52 19.10 5.00 11.43
N GLY A 53 18.85 4.10 10.47
CA GLY A 53 19.58 2.85 10.32
C GLY A 53 19.07 1.75 11.24
N ASP A 54 19.96 0.84 11.65
CA ASP A 54 19.59 -0.40 12.35
C ASP A 54 18.84 -0.21 13.69
N ARG A 55 18.91 0.99 14.29
CA ARG A 55 18.14 1.33 15.51
C ARG A 55 16.63 1.21 15.31
N ASP A 56 16.18 1.47 14.09
CA ASP A 56 14.77 1.52 13.72
C ASP A 56 14.25 0.12 13.31
N VAL A 57 15.10 -0.91 13.39
CA VAL A 57 14.80 -2.29 12.99
C VAL A 57 14.50 -3.14 14.23
N SER A 58 13.39 -3.86 14.20
CA SER A 58 12.94 -4.76 15.27
C SER A 58 12.59 -6.15 14.73
N LEU A 59 12.89 -7.18 15.53
CA LEU A 59 12.43 -8.55 15.25
C LEU A 59 11.04 -8.74 15.86
N LEU A 60 10.09 -9.22 15.06
CA LEU A 60 8.74 -9.52 15.53
C LEU A 60 8.61 -11.00 15.93
N PRO A 61 7.74 -11.34 16.89
CA PRO A 61 7.43 -12.73 17.21
C PRO A 61 6.90 -13.51 16.00
N GLY A 62 7.33 -14.76 15.86
CA GLY A 62 7.02 -15.64 14.72
C GLY A 62 8.24 -15.85 13.82
N GLU A 63 8.14 -16.77 12.85
CA GLU A 63 9.27 -17.10 11.97
C GLU A 63 9.61 -15.95 11.02
N ASN A 64 10.85 -15.45 11.13
CA ASN A 64 11.49 -14.52 10.21
C ASN A 64 10.69 -13.25 9.88
N ARG A 65 10.08 -12.64 10.89
CA ARG A 65 9.38 -11.36 10.77
C ARG A 65 10.24 -10.21 11.28
N VAL A 66 10.37 -9.18 10.46
CA VAL A 66 11.12 -7.95 10.79
C VAL A 66 10.20 -6.76 10.59
N LEU A 67 10.38 -5.72 11.39
CA LEU A 67 9.70 -4.44 11.29
C LEU A 67 10.76 -3.34 11.23
N ILE A 68 10.64 -2.42 10.28
CA ILE A 68 11.28 -1.11 10.37
C ILE A 68 10.22 -0.09 10.81
N GLU A 69 10.54 0.70 11.83
CA GLU A 69 9.73 1.82 12.32
C GLU A 69 10.53 3.11 12.18
N THR A 70 10.07 4.02 11.31
CA THR A 70 10.75 5.29 11.07
C THR A 70 10.14 6.44 11.86
N ASP A 71 10.89 7.50 12.13
CA ASP A 71 10.41 8.68 12.89
C ASP A 71 10.56 9.97 12.07
N ALA A 72 9.64 10.16 11.11
CA ALA A 72 9.63 11.31 10.23
C ALA A 72 9.42 12.66 10.95
N GLU A 73 8.77 12.66 12.12
CA GLU A 73 8.52 13.88 12.89
C GLU A 73 9.82 14.47 13.48
N ARG A 74 10.83 13.62 13.70
CA ARG A 74 12.17 14.02 14.14
C ARG A 74 13.16 14.19 12.99
N GLY A 75 12.73 13.90 11.76
CA GLY A 75 13.54 14.02 10.55
C GLY A 75 13.74 15.47 10.10
N LEU A 76 14.63 15.67 9.12
CA LEU A 76 14.89 16.97 8.48
C LEU A 76 14.05 17.20 7.21
N GLY A 77 13.16 16.25 6.88
CA GLY A 77 12.38 16.27 5.65
C GLY A 77 11.17 17.19 5.67
N SER A 78 10.30 16.98 4.68
CA SER A 78 9.13 17.81 4.36
C SER A 78 8.01 17.82 5.44
N ASN A 79 8.14 17.00 6.50
CA ASN A 79 7.20 16.91 7.63
C ASN A 79 5.74 16.60 7.23
N PHE A 80 5.53 16.01 6.05
CA PHE A 80 4.23 15.47 5.62
C PHE A 80 3.98 14.06 6.14
N LEU A 81 5.04 13.35 6.53
CA LEU A 81 4.97 12.02 7.12
C LEU A 81 5.11 12.10 8.63
N THR A 82 4.51 11.14 9.32
CA THR A 82 4.81 10.82 10.70
C THR A 82 5.45 9.43 10.74
N ARG A 83 5.27 8.68 11.82
CA ARG A 83 5.84 7.34 11.97
C ARG A 83 5.35 6.39 10.88
N CYS A 84 6.26 5.80 10.10
CA CYS A 84 5.92 4.81 9.07
C CYS A 84 6.40 3.41 9.48
N TRP A 85 5.78 2.38 8.93
CA TRP A 85 6.10 0.98 9.23
C TRP A 85 6.29 0.16 7.97
N PHE A 86 7.34 -0.67 7.96
CA PHE A 86 7.68 -1.56 6.87
C PHE A 86 7.85 -2.97 7.44
N GLN A 87 6.95 -3.89 7.08
CA GLN A 87 6.94 -5.24 7.64
C GLN A 87 7.44 -6.26 6.62
N PHE A 88 8.32 -7.12 7.09
CA PHE A 88 9.00 -8.13 6.30
C PHE A 88 8.61 -9.52 6.77
N SER A 89 8.54 -10.44 5.82
CA SER A 89 8.37 -11.87 6.06
C SER A 89 9.30 -12.62 5.12
N LYS A 90 10.16 -13.50 5.67
CA LYS A 90 11.17 -14.24 4.89
C LYS A 90 12.02 -13.30 4.00
N ASP A 91 12.44 -12.18 4.56
CA ASP A 91 13.27 -11.16 3.91
C ASP A 91 12.61 -10.47 2.69
N SER A 92 11.28 -10.39 2.68
CA SER A 92 10.55 -9.63 1.65
C SER A 92 9.52 -8.70 2.30
N LEU A 93 9.55 -7.42 1.88
CA LEU A 93 8.63 -6.38 2.31
C LEU A 93 7.22 -6.67 1.78
N TYR A 94 6.28 -6.94 2.70
CA TYR A 94 4.93 -7.36 2.32
C TYR A 94 3.82 -6.42 2.82
N ILE A 95 4.14 -5.53 3.78
CA ILE A 95 3.25 -4.43 4.17
C ILE A 95 4.06 -3.14 4.30
N ILE A 96 3.56 -2.09 3.66
CA ILE A 96 4.03 -0.70 3.84
C ILE A 96 2.89 0.09 4.47
N THR A 97 3.15 0.78 5.58
CA THR A 97 2.20 1.69 6.23
C THR A 97 2.79 3.09 6.30
N ILE A 98 2.20 4.02 5.57
CA ILE A 98 2.57 5.42 5.50
C ILE A 98 1.57 6.24 6.31
N ASN A 99 1.99 6.77 7.45
CA ASN A 99 1.19 7.70 8.23
C ASN A 99 1.55 9.13 7.84
N MET A 100 0.54 9.95 7.59
CA MET A 100 0.73 11.35 7.18
C MET A 100 0.37 12.31 8.31
N ASN A 101 1.04 13.46 8.32
CA ASN A 101 0.81 14.52 9.29
C ASN A 101 -0.53 15.22 9.03
N ARG A 102 -1.47 15.04 9.95
CA ARG A 102 -2.85 15.56 9.87
C ARG A 102 -2.98 17.06 10.04
N GLU A 103 -1.94 17.72 10.55
CA GLU A 103 -1.89 19.19 10.63
C GLU A 103 -1.50 19.80 9.28
N ARG A 104 -0.91 18.99 8.39
CA ARG A 104 -0.40 19.40 7.07
C ARG A 104 -1.29 18.92 5.92
N MET A 105 -1.94 17.79 6.10
CA MET A 105 -2.70 17.10 5.07
C MET A 105 -4.02 16.60 5.66
N ASP A 106 -5.07 16.58 4.82
CA ASP A 106 -6.36 16.01 5.18
C ASP A 106 -6.70 14.80 4.31
N TYR A 107 -7.60 13.97 4.83
CA TYR A 107 -8.04 12.74 4.16
C TYR A 107 -8.65 13.01 2.79
N TYR A 108 -9.46 14.06 2.66
CA TYR A 108 -10.18 14.33 1.43
C TYR A 108 -9.23 14.73 0.30
N SER A 109 -8.20 15.54 0.58
CA SER A 109 -7.16 15.90 -0.38
C SER A 109 -6.40 14.66 -0.88
N VAL A 110 -5.98 13.77 0.03
CA VAL A 110 -5.28 12.52 -0.35
C VAL A 110 -6.21 11.60 -1.14
N PHE A 111 -7.44 11.40 -0.66
CA PHE A 111 -8.44 10.56 -1.33
C PHE A 111 -8.71 11.02 -2.75
N THR A 112 -8.93 12.32 -2.94
CA THR A 112 -9.20 12.91 -4.26
C THR A 112 -8.00 12.74 -5.19
N THR A 113 -6.79 12.96 -4.68
CA THR A 113 -5.54 12.75 -5.44
C THR A 113 -5.37 11.28 -5.87
N LEU A 114 -5.61 10.33 -4.97
CA LEU A 114 -5.53 8.89 -5.29
C LEU A 114 -6.59 8.50 -6.31
N LYS A 115 -7.81 9.03 -6.17
CA LYS A 115 -8.91 8.78 -7.11
C LYS A 115 -8.61 9.34 -8.51
N GLU A 116 -8.04 10.54 -8.60
CA GLU A 116 -7.61 11.11 -9.88
C GLU A 116 -6.49 10.28 -10.52
N LYS A 117 -5.57 9.74 -9.71
CA LYS A 117 -4.41 8.99 -10.21
C LYS A 117 -4.72 7.53 -10.58
N TYR A 118 -5.60 6.87 -9.83
CA TYR A 118 -5.84 5.43 -9.92
C TYR A 118 -7.30 5.06 -10.23
N GLY A 119 -8.19 6.04 -10.38
CA GLY A 119 -9.62 5.83 -10.60
C GLY A 119 -10.41 5.61 -9.32
N GLU A 120 -11.68 5.24 -9.46
CA GLU A 120 -12.56 4.95 -8.33
C GLU A 120 -12.01 3.79 -7.48
N PRO A 121 -12.13 3.84 -6.14
CA PRO A 121 -11.80 2.70 -5.29
C PRO A 121 -12.79 1.55 -5.52
N ASP A 122 -12.31 0.30 -5.41
CA ASP A 122 -13.14 -0.91 -5.47
C ASP A 122 -14.11 -1.02 -4.28
N ASN A 123 -13.71 -0.47 -3.13
CA ASN A 123 -14.54 -0.44 -1.93
C ASN A 123 -14.32 0.86 -1.16
N ILE A 124 -15.42 1.44 -0.69
CA ILE A 124 -15.39 2.57 0.24
C ILE A 124 -16.35 2.31 1.40
N ASN A 125 -15.88 2.56 2.60
CA ASN A 125 -16.68 2.54 3.82
C ASN A 125 -16.28 3.73 4.72
N PRO A 126 -16.97 3.97 5.85
CA PRO A 126 -16.67 5.12 6.71
C PRO A 126 -15.23 5.18 7.24
N GLN A 127 -14.52 4.04 7.29
CA GLN A 127 -13.17 3.92 7.84
C GLN A 127 -12.07 3.95 6.76
N MET A 128 -12.35 3.54 5.52
CA MET A 128 -11.32 3.45 4.48
C MET A 128 -11.86 3.43 3.05
N ALA A 129 -11.00 3.78 2.10
CA ALA A 129 -11.15 3.51 0.67
C ALA A 129 -10.06 2.51 0.22
N THR A 130 -10.41 1.60 -0.68
CA THR A 130 -9.53 0.50 -1.11
C THR A 130 -9.43 0.42 -2.63
N TRP A 131 -8.21 0.30 -3.14
CA TRP A 131 -7.90 -0.07 -4.53
C TRP A 131 -7.19 -1.42 -4.54
N LYS A 132 -7.63 -2.33 -5.41
CA LYS A 132 -7.13 -3.71 -5.48
C LYS A 132 -6.71 -4.07 -6.89
N SER A 133 -5.65 -4.85 -6.94
CA SER A 133 -5.26 -5.66 -8.09
C SER A 133 -5.05 -7.10 -7.61
N ASP A 134 -4.68 -8.01 -8.51
CA ASP A 134 -4.35 -9.38 -8.13
C ASP A 134 -3.14 -9.42 -7.17
N ALA A 135 -2.14 -8.57 -7.41
CA ALA A 135 -0.89 -8.54 -6.65
C ALA A 135 -0.95 -7.65 -5.40
N VAL A 136 -1.61 -6.49 -5.47
CA VAL A 136 -1.53 -5.46 -4.42
C VAL A 136 -2.90 -5.00 -3.96
N THR A 137 -3.05 -4.82 -2.65
CA THR A 137 -4.14 -4.05 -2.04
C THR A 137 -3.58 -2.74 -1.47
N MET A 138 -4.09 -1.60 -1.94
CA MET A 138 -3.79 -0.28 -1.41
C MET A 138 -5.01 0.28 -0.67
N THR A 139 -4.87 0.68 0.59
CA THR A 139 -5.93 1.30 1.39
C THR A 139 -5.55 2.70 1.84
N LEU A 140 -6.49 3.65 1.72
CA LEU A 140 -6.45 4.91 2.44
C LEU A 140 -7.41 4.80 3.63
N GLU A 141 -6.84 4.71 4.83
CA GLU A 141 -7.55 4.50 6.09
C GLU A 141 -7.65 5.82 6.87
N LYS A 142 -8.77 6.01 7.57
CA LYS A 142 -8.93 7.09 8.52
C LYS A 142 -8.10 6.81 9.79
N PRO A 143 -7.46 7.84 10.39
CA PRO A 143 -7.62 9.24 10.05
C PRO A 143 -6.80 9.72 8.83
N LEU A 144 -5.58 9.20 8.60
CA LEU A 144 -4.78 9.55 7.42
C LEU A 144 -3.59 8.58 7.22
N THR A 145 -3.90 7.33 6.89
CA THR A 145 -2.91 6.27 6.72
C THR A 145 -3.05 5.66 5.33
N LEU A 146 -1.97 5.65 4.55
CA LEU A 146 -1.91 4.95 3.27
C LEU A 146 -1.15 3.65 3.45
N LYS A 147 -1.76 2.53 3.11
CA LYS A 147 -1.19 1.21 3.33
C LYS A 147 -1.19 0.39 2.04
N TYR A 148 -0.13 -0.39 1.86
CA TYR A 148 0.07 -1.29 0.74
C TYR A 148 0.31 -2.70 1.28
N ILE A 149 -0.30 -3.70 0.66
CA ILE A 149 -0.21 -5.09 1.07
C ILE A 149 0.06 -5.95 -0.16
N ASP A 150 1.09 -6.80 -0.09
CA ASP A 150 1.30 -7.89 -1.03
C ASP A 150 0.25 -8.98 -0.78
N ASN A 151 -0.62 -9.21 -1.76
CA ASN A 151 -1.75 -10.10 -1.62
C ASN A 151 -1.33 -11.58 -1.49
N GLU A 152 -0.24 -11.99 -2.13
CA GLU A 152 0.21 -13.39 -2.10
C GLU A 152 0.84 -13.72 -0.76
N VAL A 153 1.78 -12.88 -0.30
CA VAL A 153 2.44 -13.05 1.00
C VAL A 153 1.41 -12.96 2.11
N PHE A 154 0.49 -11.98 2.06
CA PHE A 154 -0.53 -11.82 3.09
C PHE A 154 -1.48 -13.03 3.19
N LYS A 155 -1.94 -13.57 2.06
CA LYS A 155 -2.75 -14.81 2.04
C LYS A 155 -1.98 -15.98 2.63
N SER A 156 -0.72 -16.16 2.24
CA SER A 156 0.13 -17.24 2.76
C SER A 156 0.30 -17.16 4.28
N LEU A 157 0.45 -15.94 4.81
CA LEU A 157 0.57 -15.73 6.25
C LEU A 157 -0.74 -16.01 6.97
N GLN A 158 -1.89 -15.57 6.43
CA GLN A 158 -3.20 -15.89 7.01
C GLN A 158 -3.48 -17.39 7.06
N THR A 159 -3.14 -18.16 6.03
CA THR A 159 -3.33 -19.61 6.04
C THR A 159 -2.43 -20.30 7.08
N ASN A 160 -1.22 -19.81 7.28
CA ASN A 160 -0.27 -20.36 8.25
C ASN A 160 -0.57 -19.92 9.70
N SER A 161 -1.17 -18.74 9.87
CA SER A 161 -1.65 -18.25 11.14
C SER A 161 -3.12 -18.63 11.29
N ASN A 162 -3.44 -19.75 11.94
CA ASN A 162 -4.78 -19.96 12.49
C ASN A 162 -5.06 -18.86 13.54
N ILE A 163 -5.36 -17.64 13.11
CA ILE A 163 -5.64 -16.50 13.98
C ILE A 163 -7.07 -16.70 14.46
N LEU A 164 -7.20 -17.36 15.59
CA LEU A 164 -8.33 -17.12 16.47
C LEU A 164 -8.34 -15.61 16.78
N PRO A 165 -9.49 -14.92 16.69
CA PRO A 165 -9.56 -13.51 16.98
C PRO A 165 -8.92 -13.23 18.34
N SER A 166 -8.14 -12.15 18.42
CA SER A 166 -7.46 -11.79 19.67
C SER A 166 -8.49 -11.61 20.79
N GLY A 167 -8.11 -11.90 22.04
CA GLY A 167 -9.02 -11.74 23.18
C GLY A 167 -9.66 -10.34 23.29
N ARG A 168 -9.00 -9.32 22.72
CA ARG A 168 -9.51 -7.96 22.60
C ARG A 168 -10.59 -7.81 21.52
N GLU A 169 -10.40 -8.41 20.35
CA GLU A 169 -11.40 -8.42 19.27
C GLU A 169 -12.65 -9.19 19.69
N ILE A 170 -12.49 -10.33 20.39
CA ILE A 170 -13.62 -11.08 20.97
C ILE A 170 -14.36 -10.21 21.99
N SER A 171 -13.65 -9.54 22.90
CA SER A 171 -14.26 -8.68 23.91
C SER A 171 -14.97 -7.47 23.30
N GLN A 172 -14.46 -6.91 22.20
CA GLN A 172 -15.10 -5.80 21.49
C GLN A 172 -16.36 -6.29 20.76
N GLN A 173 -16.29 -7.43 20.07
CA GLN A 173 -17.43 -8.03 19.41
C GLN A 173 -18.56 -8.37 20.41
N MET A 174 -18.21 -9.00 21.54
CA MET A 174 -19.17 -9.30 22.63
C MET A 174 -19.80 -8.06 23.27
N PHE A 175 -19.14 -6.91 23.19
CA PHE A 175 -19.72 -5.64 23.65
C PHE A 175 -20.68 -5.08 22.59
N LEU A 176 -20.28 -5.09 21.31
CA LEU A 176 -21.10 -4.60 20.21
C LEU A 176 -22.37 -5.43 20.01
N ASP A 177 -22.32 -6.75 20.21
CA ASP A 177 -23.49 -7.65 20.10
C ASP A 177 -24.54 -7.42 21.21
N LYS A 178 -24.23 -6.60 22.23
CA LYS A 178 -25.14 -6.24 23.33
C LYS A 178 -25.81 -4.88 23.15
N LEU A 179 -25.46 -4.13 22.11
CA LEU A 179 -26.13 -2.88 21.72
C LEU A 179 -27.36 -3.19 20.87
#